data_AF-W1VBY5-F1
#
_entry.id   AF-W1VBY5-F1
#
_cell.length_a   1.000
_cell.length_b   1.000
_cell.length_c   1.000
_cell.angle_alpha   90.00
_cell.angle_beta   90.00
_cell.angle_gamma   90.00
#
_symmetry.space_group_name_H-M   'P 1'
#
loop_
_entity.id
_entity.type
_entity.pdbx_description
1 polymer ?
#
loop_
_entity_poly.entity_id
_entity_poly.type
_entity_poly.pdbx_seq_one_letter_code
_entity_poly.pdbx_strand_id
1 'polypeptide(L)'
;SLIFFLMFCITGLVLMFRTELNAWAQGGTTHHSSAIMSMNEHEESIFKYADQGALLVKQKYPSKDILNISPAMGATHILRYRIIESTATVAPPARMGMGGDYVLYNPISKELITSHNEPPVHPWIRSMLHTLHQLHTRLDLGKIGIYIVTFLSFLCSLTIISGIFLYGPFRKSYSKASVLSKKMKIGALHREFSIVATVWGFILCITGVWIGGFFIANDNYNADVLHNAKQELSIGQSEILQPSEAISRIMKVYPDRQVISMDYPSKFNNYHYAFYLGAENDDDPAMFLGQPVYANLYVDSSNDRFSTKAVPWYFTGMTTMINLHIHNHNTMALKILWAIWDIVLIIGIVTGLMMTIIRKYKKSDVILSKVSVEEKHIWRTPLFCSISVLIGLLLPLWQNPVMNTIAAICLTVSLIVFFISLLKESKQY
;
A
#
# COMPACT_ATOMS: atom_id res chain seq x y z
N SER A 1 7.80 10.99 -18.18
CA SER A 1 8.47 10.28 -17.07
C SER A 1 8.72 11.18 -15.88
N LEU A 2 9.65 12.15 -15.91
CA LEU A 2 10.00 12.99 -14.74
C LEU A 2 8.83 13.73 -14.07
N ILE A 3 7.89 14.29 -14.84
CA ILE A 3 6.68 14.95 -14.28
C ILE A 3 5.80 13.96 -13.51
N PHE A 4 5.64 12.75 -14.05
CA PHE A 4 4.88 11.69 -13.37
C PHE A 4 5.60 11.20 -12.13
N PHE A 5 6.94 11.08 -12.18
CA PHE A 5 7.70 10.71 -11.00
C PHE A 5 7.55 11.74 -9.88
N LEU A 6 7.64 13.03 -10.21
CA LEU A 6 7.38 14.11 -9.25
C LEU A 6 5.97 14.03 -8.66
N MET A 7 4.96 13.77 -9.50
CA MET A 7 3.58 13.60 -9.07
C MET A 7 3.43 12.40 -8.12
N PHE A 8 4.08 11.26 -8.40
CA PHE A 8 4.07 10.10 -7.51
C PHE A 8 4.71 10.40 -6.15
N CYS A 9 5.85 11.10 -6.12
CA CYS A 9 6.46 11.54 -4.86
C CYS A 9 5.52 12.44 -4.05
N ILE A 10 4.98 13.50 -4.67
CA ILE A 10 4.10 14.46 -3.97
C ILE A 10 2.84 13.79 -3.43
N THR A 11 2.19 12.94 -4.24
CA THR A 11 0.99 12.21 -3.81
C THR A 11 1.33 11.17 -2.73
N GLY A 12 2.43 10.44 -2.89
CA GLY A 12 2.92 9.44 -1.95
C GLY A 12 3.26 10.04 -0.57
N LEU A 13 3.92 11.20 -0.55
CA LEU A 13 4.28 11.94 0.66
C LEU A 13 3.06 12.23 1.53
N VAL A 14 1.96 12.67 0.93
CA VAL A 14 0.71 12.95 1.66
C VAL A 14 0.02 11.66 2.08
N LEU A 15 -0.05 10.67 1.18
CA LEU A 15 -0.72 9.38 1.44
C LEU A 15 -0.04 8.57 2.54
N MET A 16 1.26 8.74 2.76
CA MET A 16 1.99 8.13 3.87
C MET A 16 1.43 8.51 5.25
N PHE A 17 0.83 9.70 5.37
CA PHE A 17 0.18 10.20 6.59
C PHE A 17 -1.35 10.03 6.55
N ARG A 18 -1.89 9.16 5.69
CA ARG A 18 -3.34 8.96 5.54
C ARG A 18 -4.04 8.63 6.85
N THR A 19 -3.39 7.87 7.74
CA THR A 19 -3.99 7.43 9.01
C THR A 19 -4.17 8.63 9.95
N GLU A 20 -3.13 9.43 10.11
CA GLU A 20 -3.12 10.66 10.90
C GLU A 20 -4.09 11.69 10.34
N LEU A 21 -4.11 11.87 9.02
CA LEU A 21 -5.03 12.79 8.34
C LEU A 21 -6.49 12.34 8.47
N ASN A 22 -6.79 11.05 8.38
CA ASN A 22 -8.15 10.53 8.60
C ASN A 22 -8.59 10.69 10.07
N ALA A 23 -7.71 10.46 11.04
CA ALA A 23 -8.01 10.71 12.45
C ALA A 23 -8.30 12.19 12.72
N TRP A 24 -7.52 13.09 12.10
CA TRP A 24 -7.78 14.52 12.15
C TRP A 24 -9.11 14.89 11.49
N ALA A 25 -9.46 14.27 10.35
CA ALA A 25 -10.74 14.48 9.68
C ALA A 25 -11.95 14.12 10.56
N GLN A 26 -11.79 13.20 11.50
CA GLN A 26 -12.81 12.77 12.46
C GLN A 26 -12.84 13.60 13.75
N GLY A 27 -12.04 14.67 13.86
CA GLY A 27 -12.02 15.53 15.05
C GLY A 27 -10.97 15.16 16.09
N GLY A 28 -9.94 14.40 15.72
CA GLY A 28 -8.81 14.09 16.61
C GLY A 28 -9.08 12.97 17.60
N THR A 29 -10.23 12.31 17.54
CA THR A 29 -10.39 10.97 18.12
C THR A 29 -9.53 10.02 17.30
N THR A 30 -8.28 9.89 17.69
CA THR A 30 -7.54 8.67 17.40
C THR A 30 -8.32 7.54 18.06
N HIS A 31 -9.17 6.85 17.29
CA HIS A 31 -9.28 5.42 17.49
C HIS A 31 -7.86 4.88 17.24
N HIS A 32 -7.02 4.94 18.28
CA HIS A 32 -5.71 4.32 18.30
C HIS A 32 -5.94 2.81 18.20
N SER A 33 -6.15 2.34 16.97
CA SER A 33 -5.80 0.97 16.58
C SER A 33 -4.37 0.96 16.02
N SER A 34 -3.52 1.89 16.50
CA SER A 34 -2.06 1.80 16.46
C SER A 34 -1.50 1.16 17.73
N ALA A 35 -2.35 0.49 18.50
CA ALA A 35 -1.89 -0.77 19.05
C ALA A 35 -1.55 -1.64 17.83
N ILE A 36 -0.26 -1.70 17.50
CA ILE A 36 0.34 -2.96 17.09
C ILE A 36 -0.02 -3.89 18.25
N MET A 37 -1.23 -4.47 18.21
CA MET A 37 -1.46 -5.66 18.97
C MET A 37 -0.67 -6.66 18.17
N SER A 38 0.53 -6.98 18.66
CA SER A 38 1.04 -8.32 18.44
C SER A 38 -0.15 -9.22 18.77
N MET A 39 -0.75 -9.83 17.76
CA MET A 39 -1.74 -10.86 18.01
C MET A 39 -1.01 -11.88 18.87
N ASN A 40 -1.33 -11.88 20.17
CA ASN A 40 -0.97 -13.01 21.00
C ASN A 40 -1.58 -14.23 20.30
N GLU A 41 -0.87 -15.35 20.29
CA GLU A 41 -1.27 -16.62 19.65
C GLU A 41 -2.61 -17.21 20.17
N HIS A 42 -3.39 -16.45 20.96
CA HIS A 42 -4.58 -16.86 21.70
C HIS A 42 -5.75 -15.85 21.65
N GLU A 43 -5.72 -14.78 20.84
CA GLU A 43 -6.93 -13.96 20.64
C GLU A 43 -7.92 -14.67 19.71
N GLU A 44 -9.06 -15.08 20.26
CA GLU A 44 -10.15 -15.69 19.50
C GLU A 44 -10.62 -14.75 18.38
N SER A 45 -10.81 -15.31 17.17
CA SER A 45 -11.29 -14.55 16.01
C SER A 45 -12.55 -13.74 16.33
N ILE A 46 -12.60 -12.48 15.89
CA ILE A 46 -13.76 -11.58 16.05
C ILE A 46 -15.06 -12.21 15.54
N PHE A 47 -14.95 -13.13 14.57
CA PHE A 47 -16.07 -13.88 14.02
C PHE A 47 -16.77 -14.83 15.01
N LYS A 48 -16.19 -15.13 16.18
CA LYS A 48 -16.90 -15.83 17.28
C LYS A 48 -18.17 -15.09 17.71
N TYR A 49 -18.20 -13.78 17.56
CA TYR A 49 -19.36 -12.95 17.90
C TYR A 49 -20.32 -12.73 16.72
N ALA A 50 -20.07 -13.37 15.57
CA ALA A 50 -20.83 -13.13 14.35
C ALA A 50 -22.31 -13.50 14.46
N ASP A 51 -22.64 -14.55 15.21
CA ASP A 51 -24.02 -14.98 15.43
C ASP A 51 -24.82 -13.93 16.20
N GLN A 52 -24.26 -13.43 17.30
CA GLN A 52 -24.92 -12.42 18.15
C GLN A 52 -25.22 -11.15 17.35
N GLY A 53 -24.25 -10.66 16.58
CA GLY A 53 -24.45 -9.50 15.74
C GLY A 53 -25.45 -9.76 14.60
N ALA A 54 -25.43 -10.94 13.96
CA ALA A 54 -26.37 -11.30 12.90
C ALA A 54 -27.82 -11.36 13.42
N LEU A 55 -28.02 -11.95 14.60
CA LEU A 55 -29.32 -12.01 15.29
C LEU A 55 -29.85 -10.61 15.61
N LEU A 56 -29.03 -9.74 16.20
CA LEU A 56 -29.41 -8.36 16.52
C LEU A 56 -29.73 -7.55 15.26
N VAL A 57 -28.95 -7.72 14.18
CA VAL A 57 -29.21 -7.07 12.90
C VAL A 57 -30.57 -7.50 12.36
N LYS A 58 -30.89 -8.80 12.36
CA LYS A 58 -32.17 -9.29 11.86
C LYS A 58 -33.36 -8.88 12.75
N GLN A 59 -33.16 -8.80 14.06
CA GLN A 59 -34.17 -8.30 14.99
C GLN A 59 -34.48 -6.81 14.77
N LYS A 60 -33.44 -5.98 14.56
CA LYS A 60 -33.60 -4.53 14.35
C LYS A 60 -34.06 -4.18 12.93
N TYR A 61 -33.65 -4.97 11.94
CA TYR A 61 -33.94 -4.75 10.52
C TYR A 61 -34.53 -6.01 9.85
N PRO A 62 -35.77 -6.40 10.21
CA PRO A 62 -36.37 -7.65 9.72
C PRO A 62 -36.58 -7.68 8.20
N SER A 63 -36.81 -6.53 7.57
CA SER A 63 -36.96 -6.37 6.11
C SER A 63 -35.65 -6.42 5.32
N LYS A 64 -34.50 -6.49 6.03
CA LYS A 64 -33.18 -6.48 5.40
C LYS A 64 -32.52 -7.86 5.49
N ASP A 65 -31.77 -8.18 4.44
CA ASP A 65 -30.90 -9.36 4.36
C ASP A 65 -29.45 -8.95 4.59
N ILE A 66 -28.68 -9.85 5.22
CA ILE A 66 -27.25 -9.70 5.41
C ILE A 66 -26.56 -10.21 4.13
N LEU A 67 -25.73 -9.39 3.52
CA LEU A 67 -24.95 -9.75 2.33
C LEU A 67 -23.52 -10.15 2.67
N ASN A 68 -22.93 -9.53 3.69
CA ASN A 68 -21.53 -9.73 4.04
C ASN A 68 -21.31 -9.48 5.54
N ILE A 69 -20.39 -10.24 6.12
CA ILE A 69 -19.81 -10.02 7.44
C ILE A 69 -18.30 -9.83 7.26
N SER A 70 -17.78 -8.74 7.82
CA SER A 70 -16.35 -8.40 7.82
C SER A 70 -16.00 -7.59 9.07
N PRO A 71 -14.74 -7.55 9.52
CA PRO A 71 -14.30 -6.57 10.49
C PRO A 71 -14.48 -5.14 9.94
N ALA A 72 -14.76 -4.17 10.82
CA ALA A 72 -14.85 -2.77 10.44
C ALA A 72 -13.46 -2.23 10.05
N MET A 73 -13.40 -1.42 9.00
CA MET A 73 -12.14 -0.87 8.51
C MET A 73 -11.51 0.07 9.55
N GLY A 74 -10.30 -0.26 10.02
CA GLY A 74 -9.60 0.47 11.08
C GLY A 74 -10.06 0.15 12.52
N ALA A 75 -11.05 -0.73 12.68
CA ALA A 75 -11.55 -1.19 13.97
C ALA A 75 -11.83 -2.70 13.91
N THR A 76 -10.76 -3.50 13.95
CA THR A 76 -10.81 -4.98 13.84
C THR A 76 -11.62 -5.64 14.96
N HIS A 77 -11.82 -4.95 16.08
CA HIS A 77 -12.67 -5.36 17.21
C HIS A 77 -14.17 -5.11 17.01
N ILE A 78 -14.59 -4.57 15.86
CA ILE A 78 -15.99 -4.29 15.52
C ILE A 78 -16.37 -5.12 14.30
N LEU A 79 -17.53 -5.77 14.32
CA LEU A 79 -18.07 -6.45 13.15
C LEU A 79 -18.94 -5.50 12.33
N ARG A 80 -18.73 -5.53 11.01
CA ARG A 80 -19.51 -4.85 10.00
C ARG A 80 -20.42 -5.84 9.31
N TYR A 81 -21.72 -5.56 9.34
CA TYR A 81 -22.75 -6.29 8.61
C TYR A 81 -23.23 -5.43 7.46
N ARG A 82 -22.93 -5.86 6.24
CA ARG A 82 -23.52 -5.23 5.05
C ARG A 82 -24.94 -5.74 4.89
N ILE A 83 -25.89 -4.83 4.78
CA ILE A 83 -27.31 -5.16 4.69
C ILE A 83 -27.96 -4.54 3.47
N ILE A 84 -29.06 -5.13 3.02
CA ILE A 84 -29.85 -4.64 1.89
C ILE A 84 -31.33 -4.94 2.12
N GLU A 85 -32.24 -4.15 1.57
CA GLU A 85 -33.66 -4.52 1.56
C GLU A 85 -33.85 -5.87 0.84
N SER A 86 -34.60 -6.80 1.43
CA SER A 86 -34.83 -8.12 0.85
C SER A 86 -35.50 -8.04 -0.53
N THR A 87 -36.29 -6.97 -0.76
CA THR A 87 -36.96 -6.68 -2.03
C THR A 87 -36.03 -6.08 -3.09
N ALA A 88 -34.81 -5.65 -2.75
CA ALA A 88 -33.90 -5.00 -3.68
C ALA A 88 -33.55 -5.91 -4.87
N THR A 89 -33.60 -5.38 -6.09
CA THR A 89 -33.25 -6.13 -7.31
C THR A 89 -31.81 -5.90 -7.76
N VAL A 90 -31.15 -4.88 -7.21
CA VAL A 90 -29.76 -4.52 -7.52
C VAL A 90 -29.02 -4.27 -6.22
N ALA A 91 -27.87 -4.92 -6.04
CA ALA A 91 -26.96 -4.62 -4.96
C ALA A 91 -25.99 -3.50 -5.41
N PRO A 92 -25.85 -2.41 -4.64
CA PRO A 92 -24.83 -1.40 -4.91
C PRO A 92 -23.44 -2.06 -4.98
N PRO A 93 -22.49 -1.58 -5.78
CA PRO A 93 -21.13 -2.06 -5.69
C PRO A 93 -20.57 -1.73 -4.30
N ALA A 94 -19.92 -2.72 -3.67
CA ALA A 94 -19.14 -2.50 -2.47
C ALA A 94 -17.79 -3.20 -2.59
N ARG A 95 -16.74 -2.51 -2.15
CA ARG A 95 -15.38 -3.04 -2.05
C ARG A 95 -14.75 -2.48 -0.78
N MET A 96 -13.99 -3.30 -0.05
CA MET A 96 -13.16 -2.83 1.08
C MET A 96 -13.96 -2.07 2.16
N GLY A 97 -15.14 -2.58 2.54
CA GLY A 97 -15.99 -1.93 3.54
C GLY A 97 -16.67 -0.63 3.10
N MET A 98 -16.46 -0.17 1.86
CA MET A 98 -17.11 1.01 1.28
C MET A 98 -18.28 0.62 0.37
N GLY A 99 -19.39 1.36 0.47
CA GLY A 99 -20.58 1.19 -0.37
C GLY A 99 -21.66 0.27 0.25
N GLY A 100 -22.92 0.59 -0.07
CA GLY A 100 -24.12 -0.05 0.48
C GLY A 100 -24.42 0.31 1.93
N ASP A 101 -25.63 -0.02 2.38
CA ASP A 101 -26.02 0.09 3.78
C ASP A 101 -25.23 -0.91 4.62
N TYR A 102 -24.84 -0.51 5.82
CA TYR A 102 -24.18 -1.38 6.78
C TYR A 102 -24.51 -0.98 8.21
N VAL A 103 -24.40 -1.95 9.10
CA VAL A 103 -24.54 -1.77 10.54
C VAL A 103 -23.28 -2.30 11.20
N LEU A 104 -22.86 -1.63 12.26
CA LEU A 104 -21.69 -2.02 13.05
C LEU A 104 -22.17 -2.66 14.35
N TYR A 105 -21.51 -3.74 14.76
CA TYR A 105 -21.76 -4.44 16.01
C TYR A 105 -20.50 -4.44 16.85
N ASN A 106 -20.62 -3.98 18.09
CA ASN A 106 -19.54 -3.99 19.06
C ASN A 106 -19.75 -5.18 20.03
N PRO A 107 -18.88 -6.20 20.01
CA PRO A 107 -19.01 -7.35 20.91
C PRO A 107 -18.87 -7.02 22.40
N ILE A 108 -18.18 -5.94 22.74
CA ILE A 108 -17.95 -5.52 24.14
C ILE A 108 -19.24 -4.94 24.71
N SER A 109 -19.85 -3.96 24.03
CA SER A 109 -21.12 -3.37 24.47
C SER A 109 -22.33 -4.25 24.14
N LYS A 110 -22.18 -5.23 23.24
CA LYS A 110 -23.25 -6.09 22.71
C LYS A 110 -24.36 -5.29 22.02
N GLU A 111 -24.02 -4.15 21.46
CA GLU A 111 -24.98 -3.24 20.83
C GLU A 111 -24.64 -2.98 19.35
N LEU A 112 -25.69 -2.69 18.58
CA LEU A 112 -25.53 -2.19 17.22
C LEU A 112 -25.24 -0.69 17.28
N ILE A 113 -24.04 -0.33 16.85
CA ILE A 113 -23.67 1.06 16.63
C ILE A 113 -24.40 1.51 15.37
N THR A 114 -25.37 2.40 15.53
CA THR A 114 -25.98 3.08 14.40
C THR A 114 -24.88 3.86 13.68
N SER A 115 -24.55 3.46 12.45
CA SER A 115 -23.75 4.29 11.55
C SER A 115 -24.62 5.46 11.09
N HIS A 116 -24.91 6.39 12.00
CA HIS A 116 -25.31 7.69 11.53
C HIS A 116 -24.12 8.32 10.87
N ASN A 117 -24.36 8.80 9.65
CA ASN A 117 -23.53 9.72 8.90
C ASN A 117 -23.24 10.95 9.76
N GLU A 118 -22.43 10.84 10.80
CA GLU A 118 -21.80 12.03 11.36
C GLU A 118 -20.80 12.46 10.28
N PRO A 119 -21.09 13.57 9.58
CA PRO A 119 -20.16 14.05 8.60
C PRO A 119 -18.84 14.31 9.35
N PRO A 120 -17.70 13.81 8.83
CA PRO A 120 -16.41 14.09 9.45
C PRO A 120 -16.27 15.61 9.66
N VAL A 121 -15.62 16.01 10.74
CA VAL A 121 -15.35 17.43 11.06
C VAL A 121 -14.71 18.14 9.85
N HIS A 122 -13.90 17.41 9.08
CA HIS A 122 -13.31 17.90 7.83
C HIS A 122 -13.56 16.95 6.64
N PRO A 123 -14.71 17.06 5.95
CA PRO A 123 -15.06 16.17 4.83
C PRO A 123 -14.12 16.25 3.63
N TRP A 124 -13.53 17.43 3.43
CA TRP A 124 -12.60 17.69 2.32
C TRP A 124 -11.32 16.84 2.43
N ILE A 125 -10.88 16.46 3.63
CA ILE A 125 -9.67 15.65 3.83
C ILE A 125 -9.85 14.26 3.22
N ARG A 126 -11.00 13.63 3.47
CA ARG A 126 -11.31 12.30 2.91
C ARG A 126 -11.42 12.35 1.38
N SER A 127 -12.01 13.41 0.85
CA SER A 127 -12.08 13.65 -0.60
C SER A 127 -10.68 13.85 -1.20
N MET A 128 -9.85 14.68 -0.58
CA MET A 128 -8.46 14.90 -1.00
C MET A 128 -7.65 13.60 -0.98
N LEU A 129 -7.68 12.84 0.12
CA LEU A 129 -6.98 11.55 0.24
C LEU A 129 -7.45 10.55 -0.82
N HIS A 130 -8.76 10.50 -1.10
CA HIS A 130 -9.29 9.67 -2.17
C HIS A 130 -8.74 10.09 -3.54
N THR A 131 -8.79 11.38 -3.87
CA THR A 131 -8.26 11.90 -5.14
C THR A 131 -6.75 11.63 -5.29
N LEU A 132 -5.96 11.90 -4.25
CA LEU A 132 -4.52 11.62 -4.25
C LEU A 132 -4.25 10.13 -4.44
N HIS A 133 -5.02 9.25 -3.79
CA HIS A 133 -4.89 7.81 -3.95
C HIS A 133 -5.25 7.34 -5.37
N GLN A 134 -6.32 7.86 -5.98
CA GLN A 134 -6.66 7.56 -7.37
C GLN A 134 -5.59 8.07 -8.34
N LEU A 135 -5.06 9.27 -8.11
CA LEU A 135 -4.00 9.83 -8.94
C LEU A 135 -2.71 8.99 -8.82
N HIS A 136 -2.35 8.57 -7.59
CA HIS A 136 -1.14 7.79 -7.32
C HIS A 136 -1.20 6.37 -7.90
N THR A 137 -2.35 5.69 -7.75
CA THR A 137 -2.47 4.27 -8.13
C THR A 137 -3.01 4.06 -9.55
N ARG A 138 -3.76 5.03 -10.09
CA ARG A 138 -4.53 4.88 -11.34
C ARG A 138 -4.54 6.13 -12.22
N LEU A 139 -3.87 7.22 -11.86
CA LEU A 139 -3.96 8.51 -12.57
C LEU A 139 -5.39 9.03 -12.75
N ASP A 140 -6.34 8.58 -11.92
CA ASP A 140 -7.78 8.82 -12.10
C ASP A 140 -8.37 8.28 -13.44
N LEU A 141 -7.69 7.32 -14.07
CA LEU A 141 -8.11 6.69 -15.33
C LEU A 141 -8.72 5.30 -15.13
N GLY A 142 -9.02 4.90 -13.88
CA GLY A 142 -9.54 3.57 -13.58
C GLY A 142 -8.55 2.45 -13.93
N LYS A 143 -9.03 1.37 -14.59
CA LYS A 143 -8.20 0.19 -14.88
C LYS A 143 -7.04 0.47 -15.82
N ILE A 144 -7.26 1.28 -16.87
CA ILE A 144 -6.18 1.62 -17.82
C ILE A 144 -5.04 2.38 -17.12
N GLY A 145 -5.41 3.17 -16.11
CA GLY A 145 -4.50 3.86 -15.21
C GLY A 145 -3.45 2.96 -14.57
N ILE A 146 -3.85 1.76 -14.11
CA ILE A 146 -2.94 0.80 -13.48
C ILE A 146 -1.82 0.41 -14.45
N TYR A 147 -2.14 0.09 -15.70
CA TYR A 147 -1.15 -0.26 -16.72
C TYR A 147 -0.21 0.90 -17.03
N ILE A 148 -0.74 2.12 -17.13
CA ILE A 148 0.05 3.33 -17.39
C ILE A 148 1.01 3.60 -16.22
N VAL A 149 0.53 3.57 -14.98
CA VAL A 149 1.35 3.75 -13.77
C VAL A 149 2.44 2.68 -13.69
N THR A 150 2.10 1.42 -13.97
CA THR A 150 3.06 0.30 -13.99
C THR A 150 4.16 0.55 -15.02
N PHE A 151 3.79 0.92 -16.24
CA PHE A 151 4.74 1.20 -17.31
C PHE A 151 5.61 2.42 -17.02
N LEU A 152 5.02 3.51 -16.49
CA LEU A 152 5.77 4.71 -16.11
C LEU A 152 6.74 4.45 -14.97
N SER A 153 6.35 3.63 -13.99
CA SER A 153 7.23 3.22 -12.88
C SER A 153 8.42 2.41 -13.38
N PHE A 154 8.18 1.51 -14.34
CA PHE A 154 9.24 0.77 -15.02
C PHE A 154 10.17 1.69 -15.81
N LEU A 155 9.63 2.66 -16.55
CA LEU A 155 10.45 3.64 -17.26
C LEU A 155 11.27 4.50 -16.29
N CYS A 156 10.72 4.87 -15.14
CA CYS A 156 11.44 5.61 -14.10
C CYS A 156 12.62 4.79 -13.55
N SER A 157 12.44 3.48 -13.29
CA SER A 157 13.54 2.63 -12.82
C SER A 157 14.67 2.55 -13.86
N LEU A 158 14.35 2.43 -15.15
CA LEU A 158 15.34 2.47 -16.24
C LEU A 158 16.07 3.83 -16.30
N THR A 159 15.36 4.94 -16.08
CA THR A 159 16.01 6.27 -16.05
C THR A 159 16.98 6.43 -14.89
N ILE A 160 16.67 5.84 -13.72
CA ILE A 160 17.59 5.84 -12.57
C ILE A 160 18.84 5.01 -12.88
N ILE A 161 18.68 3.81 -13.47
CA ILE A 161 19.81 2.98 -13.92
C ILE A 161 20.70 3.76 -14.89
N SER A 162 20.11 4.45 -15.87
CA SER A 162 20.85 5.31 -16.79
C SER A 162 21.64 6.41 -16.06
N GLY A 163 21.04 7.04 -15.04
CA GLY A 163 21.70 8.05 -14.21
C GLY A 163 22.96 7.54 -13.49
N ILE A 164 22.97 6.28 -13.04
CA ILE A 164 24.14 5.66 -12.40
C ILE A 164 25.33 5.63 -13.36
N PHE A 165 25.13 5.21 -14.61
CA PHE A 165 26.21 5.19 -15.61
C PHE A 165 26.75 6.59 -15.94
N LEU A 166 25.91 7.61 -15.82
CA LEU A 166 26.28 9.01 -16.07
C LEU A 166 27.01 9.66 -14.89
N TYR A 167 26.83 9.18 -13.66
CA TYR A 167 27.38 9.81 -12.46
C TYR A 167 28.92 9.99 -12.51
N GLY A 168 29.65 8.92 -12.83
CA GLY A 168 31.12 8.93 -12.85
C GLY A 168 31.71 9.96 -13.84
N PRO A 169 31.36 9.88 -15.14
CA PRO A 169 31.83 10.84 -16.14
C PRO A 169 31.51 12.30 -15.81
N PHE A 170 30.28 12.59 -15.36
CA PHE A 170 29.92 13.96 -14.99
C PHE A 170 30.68 14.44 -13.75
N ARG A 171 30.83 13.62 -12.69
CA ARG A 171 31.61 14.03 -11.52
C ARG A 171 33.06 14.39 -11.87
N LYS A 172 33.71 13.61 -12.74
CA LYS A 172 35.06 13.90 -13.27
C LYS A 172 35.13 15.16 -14.12
N SER A 173 34.05 15.51 -14.82
CA SER A 173 34.00 16.74 -15.63
C SER A 173 33.88 17.98 -14.76
N TYR A 174 33.08 17.92 -13.68
CA TYR A 174 32.88 19.05 -12.76
C TYR A 174 34.11 19.35 -11.90
N SER A 175 34.88 18.34 -11.49
CA SER A 175 36.12 18.57 -10.72
C SER A 175 37.19 19.33 -11.50
N LYS A 176 37.07 19.40 -12.83
CA LYS A 176 37.99 20.15 -13.70
C LYS A 176 37.59 21.61 -13.93
N ALA A 177 36.41 22.04 -13.48
CA ALA A 177 35.93 23.41 -13.68
C ALA A 177 36.40 24.35 -12.56
N SER A 178 36.99 25.50 -12.90
CA SER A 178 37.42 26.51 -11.91
C SER A 178 36.27 27.38 -11.41
N VAL A 179 35.28 27.66 -12.26
CA VAL A 179 34.09 28.47 -11.91
C VAL A 179 32.85 27.79 -12.47
N LEU A 180 31.88 27.49 -11.61
CA LEU A 180 30.62 26.90 -12.03
C LEU A 180 29.63 27.97 -12.49
N SER A 181 29.16 27.87 -13.73
CA SER A 181 27.99 28.63 -14.19
C SER A 181 26.74 28.27 -13.38
N LYS A 182 25.70 29.12 -13.39
CA LYS A 182 24.41 28.84 -12.71
C LYS A 182 23.82 27.48 -13.10
N LYS A 183 23.94 27.09 -14.38
CA LYS A 183 23.51 25.79 -14.90
C LYS A 183 24.33 24.64 -14.29
N MET A 184 25.64 24.81 -14.17
CA MET A 184 26.50 23.83 -13.52
C MET A 184 26.21 23.72 -12.02
N LYS A 185 25.94 24.83 -11.33
CA LYS A 185 25.53 24.77 -9.91
C LYS A 185 24.24 23.94 -9.72
N ILE A 186 23.23 24.11 -10.59
CA ILE A 186 22.02 23.27 -10.59
C ILE A 186 22.34 21.81 -10.94
N GLY A 187 23.22 21.58 -11.92
CA GLY A 187 23.64 20.23 -12.30
C GLY A 187 24.43 19.48 -11.21
N ALA A 188 25.25 20.21 -10.43
CA ALA A 188 25.92 19.68 -9.26
C ALA A 188 24.91 19.31 -8.16
N LEU A 189 23.93 20.20 -7.89
CA LEU A 189 22.85 19.92 -6.95
C LEU A 189 22.04 18.68 -7.36
N HIS A 190 21.62 18.60 -8.62
CA HIS A 190 20.94 17.42 -9.18
C HIS A 190 21.76 16.15 -8.97
N ARG A 191 23.06 16.19 -9.31
CA ARG A 191 23.96 15.04 -9.12
C ARG A 191 24.01 14.57 -7.68
N GLU A 192 24.22 15.46 -6.71
CA GLU A 192 24.37 15.08 -5.30
C GLU A 192 23.05 14.56 -4.70
N PHE A 193 21.91 15.19 -5.01
CA PHE A 193 20.60 14.72 -4.57
C PHE A 193 20.19 13.42 -5.26
N SER A 194 20.46 13.27 -6.56
CA SER A 194 20.11 12.05 -7.30
C SER A 194 20.97 10.87 -6.91
N ILE A 195 22.28 11.03 -6.67
CA ILE A 195 23.12 9.88 -6.30
C ILE A 195 22.75 9.33 -4.92
N VAL A 196 22.47 10.19 -3.93
CA VAL A 196 22.08 9.74 -2.60
C VAL A 196 20.71 9.06 -2.62
N ALA A 197 19.76 9.59 -3.39
CA ALA A 197 18.40 9.05 -3.51
C ALA A 197 18.27 7.90 -4.51
N THR A 198 19.36 7.46 -5.16
CA THR A 198 19.32 6.49 -6.26
C THR A 198 18.70 5.16 -5.82
N VAL A 199 19.20 4.54 -4.76
CA VAL A 199 18.69 3.24 -4.28
C VAL A 199 17.25 3.38 -3.80
N TRP A 200 16.95 4.46 -3.05
CA TRP A 200 15.61 4.74 -2.57
C TRP A 200 14.60 4.87 -3.70
N GLY A 201 14.87 5.77 -4.65
CA GLY A 201 14.01 5.99 -5.81
C GLY A 201 13.89 4.74 -6.69
N PHE A 202 14.98 3.98 -6.87
CA PHE A 202 14.93 2.72 -7.62
C PHE A 202 14.02 1.70 -6.97
N ILE A 203 14.12 1.52 -5.64
CA ILE A 203 13.25 0.62 -4.88
C ILE A 203 11.79 1.06 -5.00
N LEU A 204 11.49 2.35 -4.85
CA LEU A 204 10.12 2.85 -5.02
C LEU A 204 9.57 2.60 -6.43
N CYS A 205 10.38 2.82 -7.46
CA CYS A 205 9.95 2.55 -8.84
C CYS A 205 9.70 1.06 -9.07
N ILE A 206 10.61 0.17 -8.65
CA ILE A 206 10.45 -1.27 -8.90
C ILE A 206 9.30 -1.86 -8.09
N THR A 207 9.16 -1.47 -6.82
CA THR A 207 8.01 -1.88 -6.00
C THR A 207 6.70 -1.35 -6.57
N GLY A 208 6.67 -0.14 -7.13
CA GLY A 208 5.51 0.38 -7.88
C GLY A 208 5.12 -0.48 -9.10
N VAL A 209 6.11 -1.01 -9.84
CA VAL A 209 5.85 -1.98 -10.93
C VAL A 209 5.20 -3.26 -10.39
N TRP A 210 5.72 -3.80 -9.28
CA TRP A 210 5.17 -5.00 -8.65
C TRP A 210 3.77 -4.79 -8.09
N ILE A 211 3.47 -3.62 -7.51
CA ILE A 211 2.12 -3.28 -7.03
C ILE A 211 1.13 -3.17 -8.20
N GLY A 212 1.52 -2.53 -9.30
CA GLY A 212 0.71 -2.49 -10.51
C GLY A 212 0.45 -3.88 -11.08
N GLY A 213 1.50 -4.72 -11.14
CA GLY A 213 1.42 -6.13 -11.51
C GLY A 213 0.53 -6.94 -10.58
N PHE A 214 0.57 -6.68 -9.27
CA PHE A 214 -0.29 -7.31 -8.28
C PHE A 214 -1.76 -7.02 -8.56
N PHE A 215 -2.15 -5.76 -8.80
CA PHE A 215 -3.55 -5.46 -9.11
C PHE A 215 -4.03 -6.19 -10.36
N ILE A 216 -3.20 -6.27 -11.41
CA ILE A 216 -3.53 -6.97 -12.66
C ILE A 216 -3.65 -8.49 -12.41
N ALA A 217 -2.67 -9.08 -11.72
CA ALA A 217 -2.66 -10.51 -11.43
C ALA A 217 -3.81 -10.90 -10.49
N ASN A 218 -4.11 -10.08 -9.49
CA ASN A 218 -5.20 -10.30 -8.55
C ASN A 218 -6.57 -10.22 -9.22
N ASP A 219 -6.80 -9.23 -10.11
CA ASP A 219 -8.04 -9.15 -10.89
C ASP A 219 -8.24 -10.41 -11.74
N ASN A 220 -7.18 -10.87 -12.43
CA ASN A 220 -7.23 -12.09 -13.25
C ASN A 220 -7.45 -13.35 -12.41
N TYR A 221 -6.73 -13.48 -11.30
CA TYR A 221 -6.86 -14.61 -10.38
C TYR A 221 -8.29 -14.69 -9.82
N ASN A 222 -8.85 -13.59 -9.30
CA ASN A 222 -10.21 -13.58 -8.77
C ASN A 222 -11.27 -13.90 -9.83
N ALA A 223 -11.10 -13.39 -11.06
CA ALA A 223 -12.00 -13.70 -12.17
C ALA A 223 -11.95 -15.20 -12.53
N ASP A 224 -10.76 -15.79 -12.52
CA ASP A 224 -10.53 -17.20 -12.82
C ASP A 224 -11.07 -18.13 -11.70
N VAL A 225 -10.89 -17.77 -10.42
CA VAL A 225 -11.50 -18.52 -9.31
C VAL A 225 -13.03 -18.45 -9.39
N LEU A 226 -13.60 -17.27 -9.63
CA LEU A 226 -15.04 -17.12 -9.79
C LEU A 226 -15.59 -17.90 -10.99
N HIS A 227 -14.84 -17.94 -12.10
CA HIS A 227 -15.22 -18.70 -13.28
C HIS A 227 -15.31 -20.21 -12.98
N ASN A 228 -14.29 -20.76 -12.31
CA ASN A 228 -14.28 -22.14 -11.84
C ASN A 228 -15.43 -22.43 -10.88
N ALA A 229 -15.64 -21.56 -9.88
CA ALA A 229 -16.70 -21.72 -8.91
C ALA A 229 -18.09 -21.78 -9.56
N LYS A 230 -18.35 -20.95 -10.58
CA LYS A 230 -19.60 -21.01 -11.33
C LYS A 230 -19.84 -22.34 -12.05
N GLN A 231 -18.79 -23.07 -12.41
CA GLN A 231 -18.91 -24.39 -13.04
C GLN A 231 -19.02 -25.49 -11.99
N GLU A 232 -18.12 -25.50 -11.01
CA GLU A 232 -18.03 -26.54 -9.97
C GLU A 232 -19.22 -26.50 -8.99
N LEU A 233 -19.79 -25.32 -8.73
CA LEU A 233 -20.94 -25.11 -7.86
C LEU A 233 -22.25 -24.87 -8.64
N SER A 234 -22.27 -25.19 -9.94
CA SER A 234 -23.44 -24.98 -10.80
C SER A 234 -24.68 -25.78 -10.38
N ILE A 235 -24.47 -26.88 -9.66
CA ILE A 235 -25.53 -27.77 -9.18
C ILE A 235 -25.83 -27.43 -7.72
N GLY A 236 -27.06 -26.97 -7.48
CA GLY A 236 -27.55 -26.64 -6.15
C GLY A 236 -27.24 -25.21 -5.71
N GLN A 237 -27.94 -24.78 -4.67
CA GLN A 237 -27.72 -23.50 -3.99
C GLN A 237 -27.30 -23.81 -2.56
N SER A 238 -26.49 -22.92 -1.98
CA SER A 238 -26.18 -23.02 -0.57
C SER A 238 -27.42 -22.73 0.26
N GLU A 239 -27.58 -23.48 1.34
CA GLU A 239 -28.47 -23.08 2.41
C GLU A 239 -27.82 -21.97 3.24
N ILE A 240 -28.64 -21.16 3.91
CA ILE A 240 -28.16 -20.10 4.80
C ILE A 240 -28.04 -20.68 6.20
N LEU A 241 -26.80 -20.87 6.65
CA LEU A 241 -26.46 -21.34 7.99
C LEU A 241 -26.21 -20.18 8.95
N GLN A 242 -26.11 -20.50 10.25
CA GLN A 242 -25.59 -19.54 11.23
C GLN A 242 -24.14 -19.18 10.88
N PRO A 243 -23.72 -17.91 11.07
CA PRO A 243 -22.36 -17.48 10.71
C PRO A 243 -21.26 -18.36 11.32
N SER A 244 -21.34 -18.68 12.60
CA SER A 244 -20.35 -19.51 13.30
C SER A 244 -20.26 -20.92 12.71
N GLU A 245 -21.40 -21.49 12.32
CA GLU A 245 -21.45 -22.80 11.69
C GLU A 245 -20.77 -22.78 10.32
N ALA A 246 -21.13 -21.83 9.46
CA ALA A 246 -20.52 -21.65 8.14
C ALA A 246 -19.01 -21.41 8.23
N ILE A 247 -18.58 -20.55 9.17
CA ILE A 247 -17.17 -20.27 9.45
C ILE A 247 -16.45 -21.53 9.98
N SER A 248 -17.07 -22.29 10.89
CA SER A 248 -16.47 -23.53 11.40
C SER A 248 -16.26 -24.57 10.30
N ARG A 249 -17.18 -24.66 9.33
CA ARG A 249 -17.10 -25.60 8.19
C ARG A 249 -15.93 -25.25 7.27
N ILE A 250 -15.78 -23.98 6.90
CA ILE A 250 -14.66 -23.56 6.06
C ILE A 250 -13.31 -23.72 6.78
N MET A 251 -13.27 -23.40 8.09
CA MET A 251 -12.04 -23.51 8.89
C MET A 251 -11.59 -24.96 9.10
N LYS A 252 -12.51 -25.94 9.07
CA LYS A 252 -12.13 -27.37 9.05
C LYS A 252 -11.43 -27.78 7.76
N VAL A 253 -11.76 -27.15 6.63
CA VAL A 253 -11.15 -27.42 5.32
C VAL A 253 -9.82 -26.67 5.17
N TYR A 254 -9.72 -25.47 5.77
CA TYR A 254 -8.54 -24.61 5.73
C TYR A 254 -8.04 -24.28 7.15
N PRO A 255 -7.46 -25.25 7.88
CA PRO A 255 -7.07 -25.07 9.27
C PRO A 255 -5.94 -24.04 9.45
N ASP A 256 -5.03 -23.91 8.49
CA ASP A 256 -3.84 -23.03 8.55
C ASP A 256 -4.13 -21.60 8.01
N ARG A 257 -5.38 -21.16 8.08
CA ARG A 257 -5.86 -19.88 7.52
C ARG A 257 -6.67 -19.11 8.54
N GLN A 258 -7.02 -17.87 8.21
CA GLN A 258 -8.02 -17.11 8.95
C GLN A 258 -9.10 -16.54 8.02
N VAL A 259 -10.33 -16.43 8.49
CA VAL A 259 -11.40 -15.75 7.75
C VAL A 259 -11.19 -14.24 7.86
N ILE A 260 -11.11 -13.55 6.71
CA ILE A 260 -11.04 -12.09 6.64
C ILE A 260 -12.45 -11.52 6.47
N SER A 261 -13.25 -12.14 5.61
CA SER A 261 -14.65 -11.78 5.41
C SER A 261 -15.43 -12.93 4.79
N MET A 262 -16.75 -12.85 4.90
CA MET A 262 -17.68 -13.84 4.39
C MET A 262 -18.88 -13.15 3.74
N ASP A 263 -19.15 -13.47 2.48
CA ASP A 263 -20.37 -13.12 1.77
C ASP A 263 -21.43 -14.23 1.94
N TYR A 264 -22.67 -13.82 2.19
CA TYR A 264 -23.82 -14.71 2.36
C TYR A 264 -24.38 -15.18 1.00
N PRO A 265 -25.01 -16.37 0.94
CA PRO A 265 -25.82 -16.78 -0.18
C PRO A 265 -26.92 -15.76 -0.44
N SER A 266 -26.93 -15.19 -1.66
CA SER A 266 -27.94 -14.24 -2.09
C SER A 266 -28.16 -14.30 -3.59
N LYS A 267 -29.26 -13.72 -4.08
CA LYS A 267 -29.51 -13.55 -5.51
C LYS A 267 -28.40 -12.79 -6.26
N PHE A 268 -27.54 -12.06 -5.55
CA PHE A 268 -26.46 -11.25 -6.15
C PHE A 268 -25.17 -12.03 -6.38
N ASN A 269 -25.02 -13.21 -5.76
CA ASN A 269 -23.87 -14.10 -5.91
C ASN A 269 -24.29 -15.54 -6.23
N ASN A 270 -25.46 -15.71 -6.86
CA ASN A 270 -26.04 -16.99 -7.23
C ASN A 270 -26.28 -17.97 -6.05
N TYR A 271 -26.54 -17.42 -4.86
CA TYR A 271 -26.80 -18.21 -3.65
C TYR A 271 -25.63 -19.11 -3.24
N HIS A 272 -24.40 -18.64 -3.43
CA HIS A 272 -23.18 -19.28 -2.92
C HIS A 272 -22.61 -18.45 -1.77
N TYR A 273 -21.99 -19.10 -0.78
CA TYR A 273 -21.07 -18.39 0.10
C TYR A 273 -19.81 -18.00 -0.67
N ALA A 274 -19.19 -16.89 -0.28
CA ALA A 274 -17.81 -16.59 -0.63
C ALA A 274 -17.03 -16.23 0.63
N PHE A 275 -16.02 -17.03 0.96
CA PHE A 275 -15.09 -16.79 2.05
C PHE A 275 -13.80 -16.21 1.50
N TYR A 276 -13.28 -15.21 2.18
CA TYR A 276 -12.00 -14.60 1.85
C TYR A 276 -11.01 -14.98 2.95
N LEU A 277 -10.03 -15.84 2.62
CA LEU A 277 -9.15 -16.48 3.59
C LEU A 277 -7.73 -15.90 3.55
N GLY A 278 -7.28 -15.35 4.68
CA GLY A 278 -5.93 -14.81 4.86
C GLY A 278 -4.93 -15.84 5.36
N ALA A 279 -3.64 -15.52 5.28
CA ALA A 279 -2.64 -16.22 6.08
C ALA A 279 -2.90 -15.96 7.57
N GLU A 280 -2.67 -16.96 8.41
CA GLU A 280 -2.75 -16.80 9.87
C GLU A 280 -1.78 -15.71 10.34
N ASN A 281 -2.20 -14.88 11.29
CA ASN A 281 -1.43 -13.75 11.83
C ASN A 281 -0.97 -12.72 10.78
N ASP A 282 -1.70 -12.57 9.67
CA ASP A 282 -1.52 -11.46 8.73
C ASP A 282 -2.11 -10.18 9.34
N ASP A 283 -1.25 -9.20 9.64
CA ASP A 283 -1.60 -7.93 10.29
C ASP A 283 -2.35 -6.95 9.35
N ASP A 284 -2.29 -7.12 8.02
CA ASP A 284 -3.00 -6.28 7.04
C ASP A 284 -3.63 -7.11 5.90
N PRO A 285 -4.63 -7.96 6.22
CA PRO A 285 -5.26 -8.84 5.25
C PRO A 285 -6.17 -8.09 4.25
N ALA A 286 -6.25 -6.76 4.35
CA ALA A 286 -7.13 -5.97 3.49
C ALA A 286 -6.56 -5.80 2.07
N MET A 287 -5.23 -5.84 1.89
CA MET A 287 -4.62 -5.52 0.60
C MET A 287 -4.61 -6.70 -0.38
N PHE A 288 -4.37 -7.89 0.14
CA PHE A 288 -4.64 -9.16 -0.52
C PHE A 288 -5.89 -9.67 0.17
N LEU A 289 -7.06 -9.54 -0.45
CA LEU A 289 -8.38 -9.99 0.07
C LEU A 289 -8.45 -11.52 0.32
N GLY A 290 -7.32 -12.17 0.60
CA GLY A 290 -7.18 -13.57 0.82
C GLY A 290 -7.34 -14.40 -0.44
N GLN A 291 -7.28 -15.69 -0.23
CA GLN A 291 -7.75 -16.69 -1.16
C GLN A 291 -9.29 -16.69 -1.15
N PRO A 292 -9.97 -16.37 -2.27
CA PRO A 292 -11.41 -16.52 -2.37
C PRO A 292 -11.76 -18.02 -2.42
N VAL A 293 -12.67 -18.45 -1.56
CA VAL A 293 -13.24 -19.80 -1.55
C VAL A 293 -14.74 -19.67 -1.64
N TYR A 294 -15.31 -20.12 -2.76
CA TYR A 294 -16.75 -20.20 -2.93
C TYR A 294 -17.26 -21.52 -2.37
N ALA A 295 -18.43 -21.51 -1.74
CA ALA A 295 -18.97 -22.72 -1.14
C ALA A 295 -20.50 -22.83 -1.27
N ASN A 296 -20.96 -24.07 -1.44
CA ASN A 296 -22.32 -24.49 -1.14
C ASN A 296 -22.30 -25.32 0.13
N LEU A 297 -22.94 -24.81 1.17
CA LEU A 297 -23.10 -25.48 2.46
C LEU A 297 -24.54 -25.98 2.60
N TYR A 298 -24.70 -27.18 3.15
CA TYR A 298 -26.00 -27.85 3.30
C TYR A 298 -26.23 -28.31 4.75
N VAL A 299 -27.47 -28.62 5.14
CA VAL A 299 -27.79 -29.17 6.48
C VAL A 299 -26.88 -30.34 6.80
N ASP A 300 -26.77 -31.30 5.86
CA ASP A 300 -25.79 -32.37 5.93
C ASP A 300 -24.45 -31.93 5.35
N SER A 301 -23.47 -31.69 6.22
CA SER A 301 -22.12 -31.26 5.86
C SER A 301 -21.38 -32.23 4.93
N SER A 302 -21.80 -33.49 4.80
CA SER A 302 -21.19 -34.44 3.85
C SER A 302 -21.41 -34.01 2.39
N ASN A 303 -22.43 -33.19 2.14
CA ASN A 303 -22.75 -32.66 0.82
C ASN A 303 -22.06 -31.33 0.52
N ASP A 304 -21.34 -30.73 1.48
CA ASP A 304 -20.67 -29.45 1.28
C ASP A 304 -19.76 -29.51 0.04
N ARG A 305 -19.76 -28.42 -0.73
CA ARG A 305 -18.94 -28.26 -1.92
C ARG A 305 -18.18 -26.95 -1.82
N PHE A 306 -16.88 -27.00 -2.13
CA PHE A 306 -15.99 -25.86 -2.09
C PHE A 306 -15.29 -25.74 -3.44
N SER A 307 -15.12 -24.51 -3.91
CA SER A 307 -14.38 -24.21 -5.14
C SER A 307 -13.41 -23.06 -4.90
N THR A 308 -12.15 -23.28 -5.23
CA THR A 308 -11.09 -22.28 -5.13
C THR A 308 -9.93 -22.64 -6.05
N LYS A 309 -8.93 -21.76 -6.14
CA LYS A 309 -7.61 -22.08 -6.68
C LYS A 309 -6.54 -21.73 -5.67
N ALA A 310 -5.49 -22.54 -5.59
CA ALA A 310 -4.33 -22.23 -4.79
C ALA A 310 -3.77 -20.84 -5.18
N VAL A 311 -3.41 -20.05 -4.18
CA VAL A 311 -2.78 -18.75 -4.40
C VAL A 311 -1.43 -18.98 -5.10
N PRO A 312 -1.19 -18.38 -6.27
CA PRO A 312 0.08 -18.55 -6.97
C PRO A 312 1.27 -18.04 -6.14
N TRP A 313 2.39 -18.77 -6.18
CA TRP A 313 3.58 -18.47 -5.35
C TRP A 313 4.11 -17.04 -5.50
N TYR A 314 3.93 -16.42 -6.67
CA TYR A 314 4.43 -15.07 -6.95
C TYR A 314 3.66 -13.98 -6.18
N PHE A 315 2.47 -14.26 -5.64
CA PHE A 315 1.73 -13.33 -4.77
C PHE A 315 2.49 -13.04 -3.48
N THR A 316 3.26 -14.00 -2.95
CA THR A 316 4.14 -13.78 -1.80
C THR A 316 5.19 -12.72 -2.13
N GLY A 317 5.83 -12.82 -3.30
CA GLY A 317 6.80 -11.82 -3.77
C GLY A 317 6.18 -10.44 -3.97
N MET A 318 4.98 -10.38 -4.56
CA MET A 318 4.23 -9.13 -4.73
C MET A 318 3.86 -8.49 -3.39
N THR A 319 3.44 -9.27 -2.41
CA THR A 319 3.09 -8.79 -1.06
C THR A 319 4.31 -8.23 -0.33
N THR A 320 5.48 -8.87 -0.48
CA THR A 320 6.74 -8.31 0.03
C THR A 320 7.05 -6.94 -0.60
N MET A 321 6.81 -6.78 -1.90
CA MET A 321 7.04 -5.51 -2.60
C MET A 321 6.06 -4.42 -2.17
N ILE A 322 4.80 -4.79 -1.91
CA ILE A 322 3.81 -3.92 -1.28
C ILE A 322 4.35 -3.45 0.08
N ASN A 323 4.73 -4.38 0.95
CA ASN A 323 5.21 -4.04 2.30
C ASN A 323 6.45 -3.14 2.26
N LEU A 324 7.34 -3.35 1.29
CA LEU A 324 8.51 -2.50 1.08
C LEU A 324 8.16 -1.09 0.61
N HIS A 325 7.05 -0.90 -0.11
CA HIS A 325 6.61 0.40 -0.62
C HIS A 325 5.82 1.21 0.41
N ILE A 326 4.99 0.57 1.23
CA ILE A 326 4.00 1.26 2.08
C ILE A 326 3.99 0.86 3.56
N HIS A 327 4.68 -0.21 3.97
CA HIS A 327 4.60 -0.75 5.35
C HIS A 327 5.95 -0.91 6.05
N ASN A 328 7.03 -0.37 5.49
CA ASN A 328 8.34 -0.35 6.16
C ASN A 328 8.58 0.95 6.97
N HIS A 329 7.51 1.71 7.24
CA HIS A 329 7.54 2.96 7.99
C HIS A 329 6.37 3.06 8.98
N ASN A 330 6.15 1.99 9.74
CA ASN A 330 4.99 1.88 10.65
C ASN A 330 5.11 2.76 11.90
N THR A 331 6.31 3.23 12.26
CA THR A 331 6.50 4.17 13.39
C THR A 331 6.53 5.61 12.90
N MET A 332 6.07 6.55 13.73
CA MET A 332 6.13 7.99 13.40
C MET A 332 7.56 8.45 13.05
N ALA A 333 8.57 7.92 13.77
CA ALA A 333 9.97 8.23 13.48
C ALA A 333 10.39 7.79 12.06
N LEU A 334 10.03 6.57 11.65
CA LEU A 334 10.31 6.09 10.30
C LEU A 334 9.50 6.85 9.24
N LYS A 335 8.24 7.22 9.49
CA LYS A 335 7.45 8.08 8.59
C LYS A 335 8.11 9.42 8.34
N ILE A 336 8.61 10.08 9.39
CA ILE A 336 9.31 11.36 9.26
C ILE A 336 10.61 11.18 8.44
N LEU A 337 11.38 10.13 8.71
CA LEU A 337 12.59 9.84 7.92
C LEU A 337 12.26 9.55 6.45
N TRP A 338 11.22 8.78 6.18
CA TRP A 338 10.70 8.55 4.83
C TRP A 338 10.30 9.85 4.14
N ALA A 339 9.62 10.76 4.85
CA ALA A 339 9.24 12.06 4.32
C ALA A 339 10.47 12.88 3.93
N ILE A 340 11.52 12.88 4.75
CA ILE A 340 12.78 13.57 4.44
C ILE A 340 13.44 12.96 3.20
N TRP A 341 13.49 11.63 3.09
CA TRP A 341 14.04 10.94 1.92
C TRP A 341 13.26 11.22 0.64
N ASP A 342 11.93 11.25 0.72
CA ASP A 342 11.09 11.63 -0.42
C ASP A 342 11.31 13.10 -0.81
N ILE A 343 11.49 14.01 0.14
CA ILE A 343 11.86 15.41 -0.14
C ILE A 343 13.22 15.49 -0.85
N VAL A 344 14.22 14.72 -0.41
CA VAL A 344 15.53 14.63 -1.10
C VAL A 344 15.34 14.17 -2.54
N LEU A 345 14.52 13.14 -2.78
CA LEU A 345 14.20 12.66 -4.12
C LEU A 345 13.48 13.73 -4.96
N ILE A 346 12.48 14.42 -4.40
CA ILE A 346 11.74 15.52 -5.04
C ILE A 346 12.71 16.62 -5.47
N ILE A 347 13.63 17.05 -4.61
CA ILE A 347 14.64 18.07 -4.97
C ILE A 347 15.51 17.58 -6.12
N GLY A 348 15.94 16.30 -6.10
CA GLY A 348 16.66 15.68 -7.22
C GLY A 348 15.88 15.73 -8.53
N ILE A 349 14.58 15.43 -8.51
CA ILE A 349 13.71 15.46 -9.71
C ILE A 349 13.51 16.90 -10.21
N VAL A 350 13.17 17.85 -9.32
CA VAL A 350 12.95 19.26 -9.66
C VAL A 350 14.19 19.87 -10.28
N THR A 351 15.37 19.62 -9.71
CA THR A 351 16.64 20.11 -10.26
C THR A 351 16.97 19.51 -11.63
N GLY A 352 16.63 18.23 -11.86
CA GLY A 352 16.72 17.59 -13.18
C GLY A 352 15.76 18.19 -14.22
N LEU A 353 14.54 18.51 -13.83
CA LEU A 353 13.57 19.23 -14.67
C LEU A 353 14.08 20.63 -15.03
N MET A 354 14.58 21.39 -14.05
CA MET A 354 15.18 22.70 -14.28
C MET A 354 16.34 22.63 -15.28
N MET A 355 17.23 21.63 -15.16
CA MET A 355 18.33 21.41 -16.10
C MET A 355 17.85 21.15 -17.53
N THR A 356 16.78 20.37 -17.67
CA THR A 356 16.19 20.03 -18.98
C THR A 356 15.60 21.28 -19.65
N ILE A 357 14.91 22.13 -18.89
CA ILE A 357 14.39 23.42 -19.36
C ILE A 357 15.56 24.33 -19.75
N ILE A 358 16.55 24.53 -18.88
CA ILE A 358 17.71 25.41 -19.15
C ILE A 358 18.50 24.95 -20.38
N ARG A 359 18.67 23.64 -20.60
CA ARG A 359 19.34 23.09 -21.79
C ARG A 359 18.65 23.51 -23.09
N LYS A 360 17.33 23.66 -23.10
CA LYS A 360 16.54 24.05 -24.27
C LYS A 360 16.78 25.51 -24.70
N TYR A 361 17.22 26.38 -23.78
CA TYR A 361 17.30 27.83 -24.00
C TYR A 361 18.73 28.42 -23.98
N LYS A 362 19.78 27.65 -23.65
CA LYS A 362 21.15 28.19 -23.57
C LYS A 362 22.23 27.17 -23.98
N LYS A 363 22.98 27.50 -25.05
CA LYS A 363 24.28 26.90 -25.36
C LYS A 363 25.28 27.50 -24.36
N SER A 364 25.94 26.68 -23.57
CA SER A 364 26.81 27.15 -22.48
C SER A 364 28.26 26.83 -22.82
N ASP A 365 29.10 27.87 -22.86
CA ASP A 365 30.55 27.77 -22.98
C ASP A 365 31.16 27.28 -21.66
N VAL A 366 32.14 26.38 -21.75
CA VAL A 366 32.85 25.78 -20.61
C VAL A 366 34.26 26.31 -20.59
N ILE A 367 34.67 26.96 -19.50
CA ILE A 367 36.07 27.30 -19.23
C ILE A 367 36.64 26.18 -18.36
N LEU A 368 37.51 25.34 -18.94
CA LEU A 368 38.20 24.27 -18.24
C LEU A 368 39.41 24.83 -17.47
N SER A 369 39.59 24.36 -16.23
CA SER A 369 40.81 24.58 -15.46
C SER A 369 41.73 23.36 -15.50
N LYS A 370 43.04 23.62 -15.41
CA LYS A 370 44.12 22.62 -15.46
C LYS A 370 44.55 22.14 -14.06
N VAL A 371 43.62 21.98 -13.11
CA VAL A 371 43.97 21.51 -11.76
C VAL A 371 43.66 20.01 -11.65
N SER A 372 44.69 19.22 -11.35
CA SER A 372 44.56 17.81 -11.00
C SER A 372 43.98 17.69 -9.59
N VAL A 373 42.71 17.31 -9.49
CA VAL A 373 42.09 16.97 -8.20
C VAL A 373 42.45 15.54 -7.84
N GLU A 374 42.93 15.36 -6.61
CA GLU A 374 43.27 14.08 -5.99
C GLU A 374 42.12 13.06 -6.13
N GLU A 375 42.42 11.87 -6.66
CA GLU A 375 41.43 10.81 -6.91
C GLU A 375 40.97 10.16 -5.59
N LYS A 376 40.11 10.85 -4.83
CA LYS A 376 39.25 10.15 -3.87
C LYS A 376 38.34 9.19 -4.64
N HIS A 377 38.25 7.95 -4.17
CA HIS A 377 37.43 6.91 -4.77
C HIS A 377 35.96 7.39 -4.92
N ILE A 378 35.58 7.74 -6.16
CA ILE A 378 34.34 8.45 -6.53
C ILE A 378 33.07 7.75 -6.02
N TRP A 379 33.14 6.42 -5.89
CA TRP A 379 32.01 5.55 -5.55
C TRP A 379 31.95 5.15 -4.07
N ARG A 380 32.97 5.45 -3.26
CA ARG A 380 33.02 4.94 -1.88
C ARG A 380 31.85 5.45 -1.03
N THR A 381 31.62 6.77 -1.04
CA THR A 381 30.52 7.38 -0.28
C THR A 381 29.15 6.99 -0.85
N PRO A 382 28.90 7.08 -2.18
CA PRO A 382 27.65 6.59 -2.76
C PRO A 382 27.32 5.13 -2.40
N LEU A 383 28.31 4.23 -2.46
CA LEU A 383 28.10 2.81 -2.16
C LEU A 383 27.76 2.59 -0.69
N PHE A 384 28.46 3.27 0.22
CA PHE A 384 28.14 3.21 1.64
C PHE A 384 26.71 3.70 1.94
N CYS A 385 26.34 4.88 1.43
CA CYS A 385 24.99 5.40 1.60
C CYS A 385 23.94 4.47 0.97
N SER A 386 24.23 3.89 -0.20
CA SER A 386 23.35 2.96 -0.91
C SER A 386 23.06 1.69 -0.09
N ILE A 387 24.10 1.07 0.47
CA ILE A 387 23.94 -0.11 1.33
C ILE A 387 23.16 0.25 2.59
N SER A 388 23.50 1.36 3.24
CA SER A 388 22.81 1.82 4.45
C SER A 388 21.33 2.14 4.17
N VAL A 389 21.02 2.79 3.05
CA VAL A 389 19.63 3.03 2.61
C VAL A 389 18.88 1.72 2.38
N LEU A 390 19.51 0.75 1.69
CA LEU A 390 18.90 -0.55 1.45
C LEU A 390 18.55 -1.26 2.76
N ILE A 391 19.46 -1.26 3.73
CA ILE A 391 19.22 -1.81 5.08
C ILE A 391 18.07 -1.06 5.76
N GLY A 392 18.05 0.27 5.67
CA GLY A 392 17.00 1.13 6.21
C GLY A 392 15.60 0.87 5.64
N LEU A 393 15.52 0.38 4.40
CA LEU A 393 14.26 0.03 3.75
C LEU A 393 13.81 -1.41 4.02
N LEU A 394 14.76 -2.35 4.15
CA LEU A 394 14.47 -3.78 4.30
C LEU A 394 14.20 -4.21 5.74
N LEU A 395 14.98 -3.74 6.71
CA LEU A 395 14.88 -4.21 8.09
C LEU A 395 13.49 -3.99 8.74
N PRO A 396 12.77 -2.88 8.48
CA PRO A 396 11.43 -2.70 9.06
C PRO A 396 10.41 -3.76 8.64
N LEU A 397 10.67 -4.55 7.58
CA LEU A 397 9.78 -5.63 7.14
C LEU A 397 9.61 -6.74 8.19
N TRP A 398 10.54 -6.89 9.12
CA TRP A 398 10.45 -7.86 10.23
C TRP A 398 9.59 -7.36 11.40
N GLN A 399 9.00 -6.17 11.30
CA GLN A 399 8.07 -5.59 12.27
C GLN A 399 8.55 -5.59 13.74
N ASN A 400 9.88 -5.61 13.95
CA ASN A 400 10.49 -5.65 15.27
C ASN A 400 11.00 -4.26 15.69
N PRO A 401 10.77 -3.80 16.93
CA PRO A 401 11.24 -2.48 17.42
C PRO A 401 12.75 -2.26 17.24
N VAL A 402 13.57 -3.30 17.44
CA VAL A 402 15.02 -3.24 17.23
C VAL A 402 15.35 -3.00 15.77
N MET A 403 14.68 -3.73 14.86
CA MET A 403 14.89 -3.59 13.42
C MET A 403 14.47 -2.21 12.91
N ASN A 404 13.37 -1.67 13.43
CA ASN A 404 12.93 -0.29 13.17
C ASN A 404 13.97 0.74 13.63
N THR A 405 14.62 0.51 14.77
CA THR A 405 15.65 1.40 15.31
C THR A 405 16.92 1.36 14.44
N ILE A 406 17.39 0.16 14.08
CA ILE A 406 18.55 -0.01 13.20
C ILE A 406 18.28 0.67 11.85
N ALA A 407 17.08 0.46 11.29
CA ALA A 407 16.67 1.08 10.05
C ALA A 407 16.72 2.63 10.13
N ALA A 408 16.15 3.20 11.19
CA ALA A 408 16.17 4.64 11.42
C ALA A 408 17.60 5.19 11.51
N ILE A 409 18.51 4.48 12.20
CA ILE A 409 19.93 4.84 12.29
C ILE A 409 20.58 4.83 10.90
N CYS A 410 20.40 3.75 10.13
CA CYS A 410 20.97 3.62 8.79
C CYS A 410 20.50 4.74 7.84
N LEU A 411 19.21 5.07 7.86
CA LEU A 411 18.66 6.18 7.08
C LEU A 411 19.22 7.53 7.52
N THR A 412 19.34 7.75 8.82
CA THR A 412 19.84 9.01 9.39
C THR A 412 21.33 9.22 9.09
N VAL A 413 22.15 8.18 9.26
CA VAL A 413 23.60 8.24 8.97
C VAL A 413 23.84 8.61 7.50
N SER A 414 23.10 8.00 6.58
CA SER A 414 23.18 8.34 5.15
C SER A 414 22.81 9.80 4.88
N LEU A 415 21.77 10.33 5.53
CA LEU A 415 21.39 11.75 5.43
C LEU A 415 22.47 12.67 5.99
N ILE A 416 23.05 12.35 7.15
CA ILE A 416 24.14 13.14 7.75
C ILE A 416 25.35 13.19 6.81
N VAL A 417 25.77 12.04 6.29
CA VAL A 417 26.89 11.97 5.33
C VAL A 417 26.61 12.82 4.09
N PHE A 418 25.38 12.76 3.57
CA PHE A 418 24.93 13.57 2.46
C PHE A 418 24.98 15.08 2.77
N PHE A 419 24.41 15.54 3.89
CA PHE A 419 24.43 16.96 4.26
C PHE A 419 25.85 17.47 4.51
N ILE A 420 26.73 16.67 5.12
CA ILE A 420 28.15 17.01 5.27
C ILE A 420 28.83 17.16 3.89
N SER A 421 28.53 16.27 2.94
CA SER A 421 29.05 16.37 1.57
C SER A 421 28.56 17.65 0.89
N LEU A 422 27.27 17.97 1.01
CA LEU A 422 26.65 19.16 0.43
C LEU A 422 27.24 20.46 0.99
N LEU A 423 27.47 20.53 2.31
CA LEU A 423 28.10 21.68 2.97
C LEU A 423 29.57 21.86 2.61
N LYS A 424 30.30 20.77 2.34
CA LYS A 424 31.69 20.84 1.86
C LYS A 424 31.75 21.36 0.44
N GLU A 425 30.87 20.88 -0.43
CA GLU A 425 30.77 21.37 -1.80
C GLU A 425 30.33 22.85 -1.83
N SER A 426 29.36 23.27 -1.01
CA SER A 426 28.92 24.67 -0.99
C SER A 426 30.00 25.65 -0.52
N LYS A 427 31.00 25.20 0.25
CA LYS A 427 32.16 26.01 0.66
C LYS A 427 33.24 26.09 -0.42
N GLN A 428 33.22 25.20 -1.41
CA GLN A 428 34.16 25.19 -2.54
C GLN A 428 33.66 26.00 -3.76
N TYR A 429 32.41 26.49 -3.75
CA TYR A 429 31.71 27.15 -4.87
C TYR A 429 31.13 28.52 -4.52
#